data_AF-A0A3C0DJY5-F1
#
_entry.id   AF-A0A3C0DJY5-F1
#
_cell.length_a   1.000
_cell.length_b   1.000
_cell.length_c   1.000
_cell.angle_alpha   90.00
_cell.angle_beta   90.00
_cell.angle_gamma   90.00
#
_symmetry.space_group_name_H-M   'P 1'
#
loop_
_entity.id
_entity.type
_entity.pdbx_description
1 polymer ?
#
loop_
_entity_poly.entity_id
_entity_poly.type
_entity_poly.pdbx_seq_one_letter_code
_entity_poly.pdbx_strand_id
1 'polypeptide(L)' 'QALSEPITAIIDGVKSVLERTPPELASDIVDKGIVLTGGGALLNGFNRLLAEETGIPVHLADDPMSCV' A
#
# COMPACT_ATOMS: atom_id res chain seq x y z
N GLN A 1 -3.59 18.36 7.86
CA GLN A 1 -4.70 17.66 8.53
C GLN A 1 -5.80 17.19 7.59
N ALA A 2 -6.14 17.91 6.50
CA ALA A 2 -7.25 17.50 5.62
C ALA A 2 -7.10 16.09 4.99
N LEU A 3 -5.86 15.66 4.72
CA LEU A 3 -5.59 14.35 4.12
C LEU A 3 -5.40 13.23 5.15
N SER A 4 -5.35 13.52 6.45
CA SER A 4 -5.02 12.51 7.46
C SER A 4 -6.09 11.41 7.53
N GLU A 5 -7.36 11.79 7.65
CA GLU A 5 -8.48 10.85 7.70
C GLU A 5 -8.59 9.94 6.46
N PRO A 6 -8.63 10.45 5.21
CA PRO A 6 -8.71 9.58 4.05
C PRO A 6 -7.47 8.69 3.88
N ILE A 7 -6.29 9.16 4.27
CA ILE A 7 -5.07 8.35 4.20
C ILE A 7 -5.10 7.22 5.23
N THR A 8 -5.54 7.50 6.47
CA THR A 8 -5.74 6.47 7.48
C THR A 8 -6.74 5.42 7.01
N ALA A 9 -7.86 5.84 6.40
CA ALA A 9 -8.85 4.90 5.86
C ALA A 9 -8.28 3.97 4.78
N ILE A 10 -7.39 4.47 3.90
CA ILE A 10 -6.71 3.64 2.91
C ILE A 10 -5.78 2.63 3.59
N ILE A 11 -4.98 3.08 4.57
CA ILE A 11 -4.05 2.22 5.31
C ILE A 11 -4.79 1.11 6.05
N ASP A 12 -5.89 1.45 6.73
CA ASP A 12 -6.73 0.48 7.44
C ASP A 12 -7.35 -0.54 6.50
N GLY A 13 -7.78 -0.10 5.31
CA GLY A 13 -8.24 -0.99 4.25
C GLY A 13 -7.17 -1.99 3.81
N VAL A 14 -5.93 -1.52 3.60
CA VAL A 14 -4.79 -2.39 3.26
C VAL A 14 -4.51 -3.40 4.38
N LYS A 15 -4.44 -2.94 5.64
CA LYS A 15 -4.21 -3.82 6.81
C LYS A 15 -5.30 -4.89 6.93
N SER A 16 -6.57 -4.52 6.76
CA SER A 16 -7.69 -5.47 6.81
C SER A 16 -7.60 -6.55 5.73
N VAL A 17 -7.11 -6.22 4.54
CA VAL A 17 -6.88 -7.21 3.47
C VAL A 17 -5.74 -8.16 3.85
N LEU A 18 -4.64 -7.62 4.38
CA LEU A 18 -3.50 -8.43 4.83
C LEU A 18 -3.90 -9.40 5.95
N GLU A 19 -4.70 -8.95 6.92
CA GLU A 19 -5.20 -9.79 8.03
C GLU A 19 -6.09 -10.95 7.57
N ARG A 20 -6.82 -10.76 6.46
CA ARG A 20 -7.71 -11.78 5.89
C ARG A 20 -7.02 -12.68 4.88
N THR A 21 -5.78 -12.36 4.52
CA THR A 21 -5.02 -13.11 3.52
C THR A 21 -4.53 -14.43 4.14
N PRO A 22 -4.78 -15.59 3.51
CA PRO A 22 -4.29 -16.88 4.00
C PRO A 22 -2.76 -16.89 4.19
N PRO A 23 -2.24 -17.63 5.18
CA PRO A 23 -0.80 -17.65 5.47
C PRO A 23 0.08 -18.00 4.26
N GLU A 24 -0.36 -18.94 3.43
CA GLU A 24 0.33 -19.36 2.20
C GLU A 24 0.53 -18.24 1.18
N LEU A 25 -0.30 -17.19 1.20
CA LEU A 25 -0.16 -16.01 0.34
C LEU A 25 0.49 -14.84 1.09
N ALA A 26 0.30 -14.75 2.41
CA ALA A 26 0.86 -13.68 3.21
C ALA A 26 2.39 -13.67 3.19
N SER A 27 3.03 -14.85 3.25
CA SER A 27 4.49 -14.96 3.11
C SER A 27 4.99 -14.37 1.78
N ASP A 28 4.29 -14.70 0.69
CA ASP A 28 4.60 -14.20 -0.65
C ASP A 28 4.48 -12.67 -0.73
N ILE A 29 3.51 -12.07 -0.04
CA ILE A 29 3.32 -10.61 0.00
C ILE A 29 4.44 -9.94 0.81
N VAL A 30 4.85 -10.52 1.94
CA VAL A 30 5.95 -9.98 2.75
C VAL A 30 7.25 -9.99 1.96
N ASP A 31 7.49 -11.04 1.17
CA ASP A 31 8.70 -11.18 0.35
C ASP A 31 8.69 -10.28 -0.90
N LYS A 32 7.55 -10.20 -1.61
CA LYS A 32 7.43 -9.45 -2.88
C LYS A 32 7.06 -7.99 -2.69
N GLY A 33 6.44 -7.64 -1.58
CA GLY A 33 5.96 -6.30 -1.27
C GLY A 33 4.60 -5.95 -1.91
N ILE A 34 4.22 -4.69 -1.71
CA ILE A 34 3.01 -4.05 -2.25
C ILE A 34 3.42 -3.15 -3.42
N VAL A 35 2.69 -3.21 -4.53
CA VAL A 35 2.87 -2.29 -5.66
C VAL A 35 1.74 -1.26 -5.66
N LEU A 36 2.09 0.02 -5.58
CA LEU A 36 1.16 1.14 -5.66
C LEU A 36 1.00 1.61 -7.10
N THR A 37 -0.26 1.86 -7.47
CA THR A 37 -0.69 2.32 -8.77
C THR A 37 -1.78 3.41 -8.64
N GLY A 38 -2.15 4.03 -9.75
CA GLY A 38 -3.07 5.16 -9.82
C GLY A 38 -2.45 6.48 -9.38
N GLY A 39 -3.15 7.59 -9.65
CA GLY A 39 -2.65 8.92 -9.28
C GLY A 39 -2.47 9.15 -7.77
N GLY A 40 -3.20 8.41 -6.93
CA GLY A 40 -3.05 8.45 -5.47
C GLY A 40 -1.67 7.96 -5.00
N ALA A 41 -1.00 7.09 -5.77
CA ALA A 41 0.34 6.61 -5.46
C ALA A 41 1.40 7.72 -5.49
N LEU A 42 1.13 8.82 -6.22
CA LEU A 42 2.03 9.97 -6.36
C LEU A 42 1.94 10.97 -5.21
N LEU A 43 1.07 10.72 -4.22
CA LEU A 43 1.03 11.55 -3.02
C LEU A 43 2.36 11.46 -2.27
N ASN A 44 2.97 12.62 -2.02
CA ASN A 44 4.31 12.70 -1.45
C ASN A 44 4.41 11.94 -0.12
N GLY A 45 5.30 10.95 -0.07
CA GLY A 45 5.57 10.14 1.12
C GLY A 45 4.53 9.07 1.43
N PHE A 46 3.49 8.90 0.61
CA PHE A 46 2.44 7.92 0.88
C PHE A 46 2.96 6.47 0.81
N ASN A 47 3.79 6.15 -0.18
CA ASN A 47 4.44 4.84 -0.28
C ASN A 47 5.27 4.49 0.96
N ARG A 48 6.04 5.47 1.46
CA ARG A 48 6.86 5.32 2.66
C ARG A 48 5.99 5.12 3.90
N LEU A 49 4.95 5.95 4.07
CA LEU A 49 4.03 5.83 5.19
C LEU A 49 3.36 4.45 5.20
N LEU A 50 2.89 3.97 4.05
CA LEU A 50 2.26 2.66 3.94
C LEU A 50 3.25 1.53 4.29
N ALA A 51 4.51 1.65 3.88
CA ALA A 51 5.54 0.68 4.24
C ALA A 51 5.82 0.66 5.75
N GLU A 52 5.91 1.83 6.38
CA GLU A 52 6.10 1.97 7.83
C GLU A 52 4.92 1.38 8.62
N GLU A 53 3.69 1.62 8.16
CA GLU A 53 2.46 1.17 8.83
C GLU A 53 2.17 -0.32 8.66
N THR A 54 2.55 -0.91 7.53
CA THR A 54 2.31 -2.33 7.24
C THR A 54 3.50 -3.22 7.58
N GLY A 55 4.70 -2.65 7.66
CA GLY A 55 5.95 -3.42 7.79
C GLY A 55 6.35 -4.17 6.52
N ILE A 56 5.69 -3.90 5.39
CA ILE A 56 5.89 -4.58 4.10
C ILE A 56 6.53 -3.58 3.12
N PRO A 57 7.52 -4.00 2.30
CA PRO A 57 8.08 -3.14 1.26
C PRO A 57 7.00 -2.61 0.31
N VAL A 58 7.04 -1.33 -0.02
CA VAL A 58 6.09 -0.71 -0.94
C VAL A 58 6.83 -0.09 -2.13
N HIS A 59 6.44 -0.49 -3.33
CA HIS A 59 7.03 -0.06 -4.59
C HIS A 59 6.01 0.76 -5.39
N LEU A 60 6.47 1.81 -6.05
CA LEU A 60 5.67 2.50 -7.07
C LEU A 60 5.79 1.74 -8.39
N ALA A 61 4.67 1.58 -9.10
CA ALA A 61 4.72 1.13 -10.49
C ALA A 61 5.52 2.12 -11.36
N ASP A 62 6.10 1.64 -12.47
CA ASP A 62 6.92 2.46 -13.37
C ASP A 62 6.14 3.64 -13.98
N ASP A 63 4.88 3.42 -14.35
CA ASP A 63 3.93 4.46 -14.75
C ASP A 63 2.58 4.24 -14.03
N PRO A 64 2.42 4.75 -12.80
CA PRO A 64 1.23 4.46 -11.99
C PRO A 64 -0.04 5.10 -12.58
N MET A 65 0.08 6.14 -13.41
CA MET A 65 -1.07 6.80 -14.04
C MET A 65 -1.67 5.99 -15.19
N SER A 66 -0.86 5.18 -15.86
CA SER A 66 -1.24 4.45 -17.08
C SER A 66 -1.34 2.93 -16.87
N CYS A 67 -1.39 2.46 -15.61
CA CYS A 67 -1.49 1.03 -15.31
C CYS A 67 -2.83 0.38 -15.65
N VAL A 68 -3.88 1.18 -15.94
CA VAL A 68 -5.27 0.71 -16.15
C VAL A 68 -5.90 1.31 -17.39
#